data_AF-A0A351WQU3-F1
#
_entry.id   AF-A0A351WQU3-F1
#
_cell.length_a   1.000
_cell.length_b   1.000
_cell.length_c   1.000
_cell.angle_alpha   90.00
_cell.angle_beta   90.00
_cell.angle_gamma   90.00
#
_symmetry.space_group_name_H-M   'P 1'
#
loop_
_entity.id
_entity.type
_entity.pdbx_description
1 polymer ?
#
loop_
_entity_poly.entity_id
_entity_poly.type
_entity_poly.pdbx_seq_one_letter_code
_entity_poly.pdbx_strand_id
1 'polypeptide(L)'
;MAGAPRLRANNRLRHRDRDLRPRTFEVEFIGHRRGGGAKPTAVIRPWKVSAQLLPFIDLLFIRPCTVRIEDFLVTIPSPETFFLHKLLVARRRSGSDKEWKRAKDLQQCGALAEVVRGEEIGRLLGEYRMSRGVRNDILKSCAEIGIDPLVWPESVG
;
A
#
# COMPACT_ATOMS: atom_id res chain seq x y z
N MET A 1 -6.26 38.64 -34.70
CA MET A 1 -6.18 38.52 -33.23
C MET A 1 -6.36 37.05 -32.87
N ALA A 2 -5.28 36.34 -32.57
CA ALA A 2 -5.30 34.90 -32.25
C ALA A 2 -4.95 34.72 -30.77
N GLY A 3 -5.81 34.02 -30.04
CA GLY A 3 -5.71 33.80 -28.59
C GLY A 3 -4.56 32.88 -28.20
N ALA A 4 -3.87 33.26 -27.12
CA ALA A 4 -2.71 32.57 -26.58
C ALA A 4 -3.04 31.18 -26.00
N PRO A 5 -2.14 30.19 -26.10
CA PRO A 5 -2.33 28.86 -25.54
C PRO A 5 -2.14 28.84 -24.02
N ARG A 6 -3.04 28.10 -23.33
CA ARG A 6 -2.99 27.87 -21.88
C ARG A 6 -1.81 26.97 -21.51
N LEU A 7 -0.88 27.51 -20.72
CA LEU A 7 0.23 26.77 -20.10
C LEU A 7 -0.30 25.86 -18.97
N ARG A 8 -0.11 24.54 -19.11
CA ARG A 8 -0.17 23.58 -17.99
C ARG A 8 1.11 23.72 -17.18
N ALA A 9 0.99 24.16 -15.92
CA ALA A 9 2.12 24.24 -15.01
C ALA A 9 2.51 22.84 -14.51
N ASN A 10 3.63 22.31 -15.00
CA ASN A 10 4.24 21.08 -14.49
C ASN A 10 5.14 21.42 -13.29
N ASN A 11 4.86 20.79 -12.15
CA ASN A 11 5.56 20.99 -10.88
C ASN A 11 6.87 20.18 -10.89
N ARG A 12 8.00 20.79 -11.24
CA ARG A 12 9.29 20.06 -11.38
C ARG A 12 10.48 20.95 -11.00
N LEU A 13 10.96 20.81 -9.76
CA LEU A 13 12.21 21.43 -9.32
C LEU A 13 13.38 20.53 -9.75
N ARG A 14 14.29 21.07 -10.56
CA ARG A 14 15.51 20.39 -11.03
C ARG A 14 16.72 21.02 -10.35
N HIS A 15 17.37 20.29 -9.46
CA HIS A 15 18.71 20.64 -8.99
C HIS A 15 19.72 20.17 -10.05
N ARG A 16 20.62 21.07 -10.50
CA ARG A 16 21.67 20.75 -11.47
C ARG A 16 22.99 20.60 -10.71
N ASP A 17 23.52 19.39 -10.69
CA ASP A 17 24.95 19.16 -10.42
C ASP A 17 25.56 18.45 -11.64
N ARG A 18 26.73 18.93 -12.06
CA ARG A 18 27.44 18.45 -13.26
C ARG A 18 28.31 17.27 -12.83
N ASP A 19 28.16 16.14 -13.53
CA ASP A 19 29.10 15.01 -13.64
C ASP A 19 28.67 13.62 -13.11
N LEU A 20 27.36 13.38 -12.94
CA LEU A 20 26.79 12.03 -12.90
C LEU A 20 25.58 12.02 -13.84
N ARG A 21 25.32 10.94 -14.60
CA ARG A 21 24.01 10.82 -15.29
C ARG A 21 22.94 11.09 -14.24
N PRO A 22 22.08 12.11 -14.38
CA PRO A 22 21.20 12.48 -13.29
C PRO A 22 20.25 11.30 -13.07
N ARG A 23 20.47 10.53 -12.01
CA ARG A 23 19.42 9.70 -11.43
C ARG A 23 18.41 10.71 -10.93
N THR A 24 17.42 11.00 -11.76
CA THR A 24 16.29 11.81 -11.34
C THR A 24 15.54 11.00 -10.31
N PHE A 25 15.66 11.40 -9.05
CA PHE A 25 14.82 10.85 -7.99
C PHE A 25 13.44 11.49 -8.09
N GLU A 26 12.40 10.66 -8.02
CA GLU A 26 11.02 11.09 -7.94
C GLU A 26 10.53 10.85 -6.51
N VAL A 27 9.88 11.86 -5.95
CA VAL A 27 9.29 11.80 -4.61
C VAL A 27 7.79 11.87 -4.74
N GLU A 28 7.11 10.78 -4.36
CA GLU A 28 5.65 10.72 -4.28
C GLU A 28 5.19 10.92 -2.83
N PHE A 29 4.16 11.76 -2.64
CA PHE A 29 3.55 11.96 -1.34
C PHE A 29 2.34 11.04 -1.23
N ILE A 30 2.33 10.16 -0.22
CA ILE A 30 1.27 9.18 -0.01
C ILE A 30 0.60 9.46 1.33
N GLY A 31 -0.73 9.33 1.38
CA GLY A 31 -1.52 9.41 2.61
C GLY A 31 -2.56 8.30 2.70
N HIS A 32 -3.13 8.12 3.88
CA HIS A 32 -4.19 7.13 4.09
C HIS A 32 -5.56 7.63 3.60
N ARG A 33 -6.25 6.80 2.81
CA ARG A 33 -7.62 7.05 2.36
C ARG A 33 -8.62 6.57 3.41
N ARG A 34 -9.16 7.50 4.20
CA ARG A 34 -10.22 7.22 5.19
C ARG A 34 -11.59 7.06 4.51
N GLY A 35 -12.15 5.86 4.56
CA GLY A 35 -13.51 5.56 4.09
C GLY A 35 -13.68 5.47 2.57
N GLY A 36 -14.81 4.89 2.12
CA GLY A 36 -15.06 4.56 0.71
C GLY A 36 -15.25 5.76 -0.22
N GLY A 37 -15.74 6.89 0.30
CA GLY A 37 -16.06 8.09 -0.49
C GLY A 37 -14.97 9.16 -0.55
N ALA A 38 -13.85 8.99 0.15
CA ALA A 38 -12.81 10.01 0.18
C ALA A 38 -12.16 10.22 -1.19
N LYS A 39 -11.84 11.48 -1.52
CA LYS A 39 -11.12 11.87 -2.75
C LYS A 39 -9.79 11.11 -2.84
N PRO A 40 -9.32 10.75 -4.05
CA PRO A 40 -8.08 10.00 -4.23
C PRO A 40 -6.82 10.83 -3.95
N THR A 41 -6.96 12.14 -3.71
CA THR A 41 -5.84 13.05 -3.46
C THR A 41 -6.18 14.06 -2.36
N ALA A 42 -5.19 14.47 -1.59
CA ALA A 42 -5.29 15.56 -0.61
C ALA A 42 -4.16 16.56 -0.79
N VAL A 43 -4.47 17.86 -0.64
CA VAL A 43 -3.46 18.92 -0.70
C VAL A 43 -2.85 19.14 0.68
N ILE A 44 -1.54 18.95 0.80
CA ILE A 44 -0.77 19.31 2.00
C ILE A 44 -0.41 20.79 1.87
N ARG A 45 -1.31 21.65 2.40
CA ARG A 45 -1.24 23.11 2.23
C ARG A 45 0.12 23.73 2.59
N PRO A 46 0.78 23.35 3.71
CA PRO A 46 2.07 23.93 4.08
C PRO A 46 3.17 23.73 3.01
N TRP A 47 3.09 22.65 2.25
CA TRP A 47 4.11 22.28 1.27
C TRP A 47 3.67 22.50 -0.18
N LYS A 48 2.41 22.93 -0.40
CA LYS A 48 1.80 23.06 -1.73
C LYS A 48 1.95 21.80 -2.60
N VAL A 49 1.97 20.62 -1.97
CA VAL A 49 2.05 19.32 -2.64
C VAL A 49 0.70 18.60 -2.61
N SER A 50 0.45 17.79 -3.64
CA SER A 50 -0.71 16.90 -3.72
C SER A 50 -0.27 15.49 -3.34
N ALA A 51 -0.83 14.96 -2.25
CA ALA A 51 -0.60 13.59 -1.81
C ALA A 51 -1.66 12.65 -2.40
N GLN A 52 -1.21 11.50 -2.89
CA GLN A 52 -2.09 10.41 -3.31
C GLN A 52 -2.60 9.65 -2.09
N LEU A 53 -3.92 9.53 -1.96
CA LEU A 53 -4.53 8.79 -0.86
C LEU A 53 -4.73 7.32 -1.26
N LEU A 54 -4.00 6.44 -0.58
CA LEU A 54 -4.05 5.00 -0.80
C LEU A 54 -4.90 4.30 0.28
N PRO A 55 -5.72 3.31 -0.11
CA PRO A 55 -6.49 2.53 0.84
C PRO A 55 -5.56 1.67 1.71
N PHE A 56 -5.88 1.55 3.00
CA PHE A 56 -5.22 0.65 3.96
C PHE A 56 -3.71 0.86 4.18
N ILE A 57 -3.13 1.99 3.74
CA ILE A 57 -1.68 2.25 3.93
C ILE A 57 -1.26 2.34 5.40
N ASP A 58 -2.20 2.69 6.28
CA ASP A 58 -2.06 2.74 7.74
C ASP A 58 -1.76 1.35 8.33
N LEU A 59 -2.30 0.29 7.73
CA LEU A 59 -2.04 -1.10 8.14
C LEU A 59 -0.54 -1.44 8.09
N LEU A 60 0.21 -0.87 7.14
CA LEU A 60 1.65 -1.13 6.98
C LEU A 60 2.50 -0.57 8.14
N PHE A 61 1.93 0.33 8.94
CA PHE A 61 2.62 0.93 10.08
C PHE A 61 2.28 0.26 11.40
N ILE A 62 1.45 -0.79 11.38
CA ILE A 62 1.13 -1.57 12.57
C ILE A 62 2.25 -2.56 12.79
N ARG A 63 2.89 -2.51 13.97
CA ARG A 63 3.93 -3.45 14.40
C ARG A 63 5.03 -3.66 13.33
N PRO A 64 5.68 -2.59 12.84
CA PRO A 64 6.75 -2.72 11.87
C PRO A 64 7.95 -3.46 12.48
N CYS A 65 8.74 -4.13 11.66
CA CYS A 65 9.99 -4.76 12.09
C CYS A 65 11.19 -3.95 11.61
N THR A 66 12.31 -4.04 12.34
CA THR A 66 13.57 -3.43 11.94
C THR A 66 14.50 -4.52 11.46
N VAL A 67 15.01 -4.37 10.25
CA VAL A 67 15.97 -5.29 9.62
C VAL A 67 17.29 -4.57 9.38
N ARG A 68 18.39 -5.31 9.43
CA ARG A 68 19.71 -4.79 9.06
C ARG A 68 19.99 -5.16 7.60
N ILE A 69 20.15 -4.13 6.75
CA ILE A 69 20.54 -4.28 5.35
C ILE A 69 21.92 -3.63 5.23
N GLU A 70 22.94 -4.45 5.00
CA GLU A 70 24.34 -4.01 5.05
C GLU A 70 24.64 -3.29 6.38
N ASP A 71 25.00 -2.01 6.32
CA ASP A 71 25.31 -1.16 7.47
C ASP A 71 24.11 -0.32 7.96
N PHE A 72 22.92 -0.51 7.37
CA PHE A 72 21.73 0.27 7.68
C PHE A 72 20.71 -0.53 8.49
N LEU A 73 20.15 0.12 9.52
CA LEU A 73 18.92 -0.36 10.17
C LEU A 73 17.72 0.27 9.46
N VAL A 74 16.87 -0.58 8.87
CA VAL A 74 15.71 -0.16 8.09
C VAL A 74 14.45 -0.70 8.75
N THR A 75 13.52 0.19 9.08
CA THR A 75 12.19 -0.18 9.55
C THR A 75 11.28 -0.43 8.36
N ILE A 76 10.72 -1.63 8.29
CA ILE A 76 9.83 -2.07 7.22
C ILE A 76 8.50 -2.59 7.80
N PRO A 77 7.42 -2.63 7.01
CA PRO A 77 6.21 -3.34 7.40
C PRO A 77 6.55 -4.79 7.73
N SER A 78 5.93 -5.34 8.77
CA SER A 78 6.06 -6.78 9.05
C SER A 78 5.52 -7.60 7.87
N PRO A 79 6.02 -8.83 7.64
CA PRO A 79 5.47 -9.72 6.62
C PRO A 79 3.95 -9.84 6.70
N GLU A 80 3.42 -9.94 7.93
CA GLU A 80 2.00 -10.11 8.20
C GLU A 80 1.16 -8.88 7.81
N THR A 81 1.60 -7.67 8.14
CA THR A 81 0.88 -6.44 7.72
C THR A 81 0.99 -6.20 6.23
N PHE A 82 2.15 -6.47 5.63
CA PHE A 82 2.35 -6.34 4.20
C PHE A 82 1.47 -7.33 3.41
N PHE A 83 1.37 -8.57 3.89
CA PHE A 83 0.50 -9.60 3.33
C PHE A 83 -0.98 -9.20 3.39
N LEU A 84 -1.49 -8.82 4.56
CA LEU A 84 -2.88 -8.39 4.71
C LEU A 84 -3.21 -7.18 3.83
N HIS A 85 -2.31 -6.21 3.78
CA HIS A 85 -2.45 -5.04 2.92
C HIS A 85 -2.56 -5.43 1.44
N LYS A 86 -1.73 -6.38 0.98
CA LYS A 86 -1.74 -6.83 -0.42
C LYS A 86 -3.03 -7.55 -0.80
N LEU A 87 -3.56 -8.41 0.08
CA LEU A 87 -4.87 -9.03 -0.11
C LEU A 87 -5.98 -7.97 -0.29
N LEU A 88 -5.99 -6.96 0.58
CA LEU A 88 -6.98 -5.89 0.53
C LEU A 88 -6.87 -5.02 -0.72
N VAL A 89 -5.65 -4.63 -1.09
CA VAL A 89 -5.40 -3.80 -2.28
C VAL A 89 -5.75 -4.55 -3.57
N ALA A 90 -5.47 -5.85 -3.64
CA ALA A 90 -5.83 -6.69 -4.79
C ALA A 90 -7.34 -6.61 -5.10
N ARG A 91 -8.20 -6.61 -4.07
CA ARG A 91 -9.66 -6.47 -4.24
C ARG A 91 -10.10 -5.09 -4.70
N ARG A 92 -9.32 -4.04 -4.41
CA ARG A 92 -9.61 -2.67 -4.83
C ARG A 92 -9.10 -2.36 -6.23
N ARG A 93 -8.23 -3.21 -6.78
CA ARG A 93 -7.75 -3.15 -8.18
C ARG A 93 -8.72 -3.90 -9.09
N SER A 94 -9.92 -3.35 -9.27
CA SER A 94 -10.90 -3.85 -10.24
C SER A 94 -10.87 -3.04 -11.55
N GLY A 95 -11.18 -3.72 -12.66
CA GLY A 95 -11.21 -3.17 -14.03
C GLY A 95 -10.08 -3.72 -14.91
N SER A 96 -10.33 -3.79 -16.23
CA SER A 96 -9.43 -4.38 -17.25
C SER A 96 -7.99 -3.91 -17.13
N ASP A 97 -7.79 -2.61 -16.91
CA ASP A 97 -6.46 -1.98 -16.92
C ASP A 97 -5.65 -2.23 -15.63
N LYS A 98 -6.28 -2.85 -14.63
CA LYS A 98 -5.70 -3.09 -13.30
C LYS A 98 -5.55 -4.57 -12.97
N GLU A 99 -6.00 -5.47 -13.84
CA GLU A 99 -5.96 -6.92 -13.60
C GLU A 99 -4.52 -7.42 -13.45
N TRP A 100 -3.60 -6.96 -14.29
CA TRP A 100 -2.18 -7.32 -14.16
C TRP A 100 -1.57 -6.85 -12.84
N LYS A 101 -2.03 -5.72 -12.30
CA LYS A 101 -1.58 -5.19 -11.01
C LYS A 101 -2.15 -6.01 -9.86
N ARG A 102 -3.40 -6.45 -9.98
CA ARG A 102 -4.05 -7.37 -9.04
C ARG A 102 -3.32 -8.71 -9.01
N ALA A 103 -3.05 -9.32 -10.17
CA ALA A 103 -2.31 -10.57 -10.28
C ALA A 103 -0.92 -10.49 -9.61
N LYS A 104 -0.19 -9.38 -9.81
CA LYS A 104 1.09 -9.14 -9.13
C LYS A 104 0.95 -9.04 -7.61
N ASP A 105 -0.09 -8.39 -7.09
CA ASP A 105 -0.30 -8.34 -5.64
C ASP A 105 -0.60 -9.73 -5.07
N LEU A 106 -1.45 -10.53 -5.75
CA LEU A 106 -1.77 -11.90 -5.32
C LEU A 106 -0.55 -12.83 -5.39
N GLN A 107 0.28 -12.70 -6.42
CA GLN A 107 1.56 -13.42 -6.51
C GLN A 107 2.47 -13.09 -5.32
N GLN A 108 2.55 -11.82 -4.93
CA GLN A 108 3.31 -11.42 -3.74
C GLN A 108 2.71 -12.02 -2.46
N CYS A 109 1.39 -12.09 -2.34
CA CYS A 109 0.74 -12.79 -1.22
C CYS A 109 1.12 -14.27 -1.19
N GLY A 110 1.15 -14.94 -2.34
CA GLY A 110 1.58 -16.34 -2.43
C GLY A 110 3.00 -16.56 -1.91
N ALA A 111 3.95 -15.69 -2.28
CA ALA A 111 5.32 -15.75 -1.78
C ALA A 111 5.42 -15.45 -0.27
N LEU A 112 4.58 -14.55 0.24
CA LEU A 112 4.56 -14.19 1.67
C LEU A 112 3.87 -15.26 2.52
N ALA A 113 3.00 -16.09 1.94
CA ALA A 113 2.25 -17.12 2.64
C ALA A 113 3.14 -18.10 3.42
N GLU A 114 4.35 -18.34 2.92
CA GLU A 114 5.33 -19.25 3.53
C GLU A 114 6.00 -18.69 4.79
N VAL A 115 5.99 -17.36 4.97
CA VAL A 115 6.71 -16.67 6.05
C VAL A 115 5.81 -15.98 7.07
N VAL A 116 4.53 -15.74 6.73
CA VAL A 116 3.57 -15.13 7.65
C VAL A 116 3.19 -16.10 8.77
N ARG A 117 3.10 -15.58 9.99
CA ARG A 117 2.67 -16.37 11.15
C ARG A 117 1.21 -16.14 11.43
N GLY A 118 0.43 -17.21 11.48
CA GLY A 118 -1.01 -17.15 11.67
C GLY A 118 -1.42 -16.45 12.95
N GLU A 119 -0.71 -16.69 14.06
CA GLU A 119 -1.00 -16.08 15.36
C GLU A 119 -0.88 -14.56 15.31
N GLU A 120 0.12 -14.07 14.58
CA GLU A 120 0.37 -12.64 14.44
C GLU A 120 -0.65 -12.00 13.48
N ILE A 121 -1.05 -12.70 12.42
CA ILE A 121 -2.18 -12.31 11.58
C ILE A 121 -3.45 -12.16 12.42
N GLY A 122 -3.78 -13.16 13.27
CA GLY A 122 -4.92 -13.08 14.17
C GLY A 122 -4.86 -11.82 15.05
N ARG A 123 -3.75 -11.63 15.77
CA ARG A 123 -3.55 -10.42 16.61
C ARG A 123 -3.75 -9.12 15.83
N LEU A 124 -3.19 -9.02 14.62
CA LEU A 124 -3.37 -7.86 13.74
C LEU A 124 -4.83 -7.65 13.36
N LEU A 125 -5.59 -8.72 13.09
CA LEU A 125 -7.02 -8.63 12.78
C LEU A 125 -7.87 -8.22 14.01
N GLY A 126 -7.41 -8.54 15.22
CA GLY A 126 -8.00 -8.08 16.48
C GLY A 126 -7.68 -6.62 16.80
N GLU A 127 -6.45 -6.17 16.53
CA GLU A 127 -5.99 -4.79 16.78
C GLU A 127 -6.51 -3.82 15.71
N TYR A 128 -6.53 -4.24 14.44
CA TYR A 128 -6.93 -3.38 13.33
C TYR A 128 -8.46 -3.31 13.21
N ARG A 129 -9.02 -2.15 13.55
CA ARG A 129 -10.46 -1.90 13.43
C ARG A 129 -10.89 -1.89 11.96
N MET A 130 -11.46 -2.99 11.49
CA MET A 130 -11.96 -3.14 10.13
C MET A 130 -13.46 -3.46 10.08
N SER A 131 -14.10 -3.13 8.95
CA SER A 131 -15.50 -3.47 8.73
C SER A 131 -15.68 -4.94 8.34
N ARG A 132 -16.89 -5.48 8.52
CA ARG A 132 -17.24 -6.84 8.05
C ARG A 132 -16.95 -7.04 6.56
N GLY A 133 -17.15 -6.00 5.74
CA GLY A 133 -16.82 -6.05 4.30
C GLY A 133 -15.33 -6.24 4.03
N VAL A 134 -14.46 -5.59 4.82
CA VAL A 134 -13.00 -5.74 4.71
C VAL A 134 -12.57 -7.14 5.13
N ARG A 135 -13.15 -7.70 6.20
CA ARG A 135 -12.89 -9.12 6.58
C ARG A 135 -13.28 -10.08 5.45
N ASN A 136 -14.44 -9.88 4.84
CA ASN A 136 -14.89 -10.69 3.70
C ASN A 136 -13.97 -10.55 2.48
N ASP A 137 -13.42 -9.35 2.23
CA ASP A 137 -12.45 -9.13 1.15
C ASP A 137 -11.16 -9.94 1.39
N ILE A 138 -10.69 -10.04 2.64
CA ILE A 138 -9.53 -10.87 3.02
C ILE A 138 -9.84 -12.34 2.75
N LEU A 139 -10.95 -12.87 3.28
CA LEU A 139 -11.33 -14.28 3.12
C LEU A 139 -11.42 -14.68 1.63
N LYS A 140 -12.05 -13.84 0.81
CA LYS A 140 -12.14 -14.07 -0.64
C LYS A 140 -10.77 -14.09 -1.31
N SER A 141 -9.88 -13.17 -0.93
CA SER A 141 -8.53 -13.12 -1.50
C SER A 141 -7.70 -14.34 -1.10
N CYS A 142 -7.87 -14.85 0.13
CA CYS A 142 -7.21 -16.08 0.60
C CYS A 142 -7.67 -17.30 -0.22
N ALA A 143 -8.99 -17.43 -0.42
CA ALA A 143 -9.55 -18.50 -1.25
C ALA A 143 -9.02 -18.47 -2.70
N GLU A 144 -8.82 -17.29 -3.28
CA GLU A 144 -8.27 -17.14 -4.64
C GLU A 144 -6.82 -17.59 -4.78
N ILE A 145 -6.04 -17.55 -3.70
CA ILE A 145 -4.63 -17.97 -3.69
C ILE A 145 -4.42 -19.30 -2.97
N GLY A 146 -5.51 -20.02 -2.63
CA GLY A 146 -5.44 -21.35 -2.00
C GLY A 146 -4.94 -21.33 -0.56
N ILE A 147 -5.02 -20.20 0.14
CA ILE A 147 -4.67 -20.10 1.56
C ILE A 147 -5.94 -20.27 2.39
N ASP A 148 -5.90 -21.19 3.35
CA ASP A 148 -6.98 -21.34 4.32
C ASP A 148 -6.77 -20.35 5.50
N PRO A 149 -7.61 -19.30 5.62
CA PRO A 149 -7.50 -18.35 6.71
C PRO A 149 -7.87 -18.92 8.08
N LEU A 150 -8.50 -20.12 8.14
CA LEU A 150 -8.79 -20.83 9.41
C LEU A 150 -7.53 -21.41 10.07
N VAL A 151 -6.41 -21.46 9.34
CA VAL A 151 -5.09 -21.83 9.89
C VAL A 151 -4.52 -20.68 10.73
N TRP A 152 -5.01 -19.46 10.55
CA TRP A 152 -4.71 -18.37 11.48
C TRP A 152 -5.59 -18.58 12.71
N PRO A 153 -5.00 -18.81 13.89
CA PRO A 153 -5.81 -19.06 15.07
C PRO A 153 -6.81 -17.92 15.19
N GLU A 154 -8.07 -18.27 15.45
CA GLU A 154 -9.06 -17.31 15.88
C GLU A 154 -8.51 -16.63 17.13
N SER A 155 -7.87 -15.48 16.95
CA SER A 155 -7.56 -14.59 18.04
C SER A 155 -8.90 -14.03 18.50
N VAL A 156 -9.53 -14.77 19.41
CA VAL A 156 -10.38 -14.33 20.50
C VAL A 156 -11.33 -13.16 20.18
N GLY A 157 -12.62 -13.48 20.04
CA GLY A 157 -13.75 -12.62 20.45
C GLY A 157 -14.05 -11.39 19.59
#